data_AF-A0A9P9Z2T2-F1
#
_entry.id   AF-A0A9P9Z2T2-F1
#
_cell.length_a   1.000
_cell.length_b   1.000
_cell.length_c   1.000
_cell.angle_alpha   90.00
_cell.angle_beta   90.00
_cell.angle_gamma   90.00
#
_symmetry.space_group_name_H-M   'P 1'
#
loop_
_entity.id
_entity.type
_entity.pdbx_description
1 polymer ?
#
loop_
_entity_poly.entity_id
_entity_poly.type
_entity_poly.pdbx_seq_one_letter_code
_entity_poly.pdbx_strand_id
1 'polypeptide(L)'
;MEHNLAELHVSPDADVAIVLVDEGAMEALHVQWMDEPGPTDVLSFPMDELRPGTEESPTPAGLLGDIVLCPQVAEAQAVAAKHSTMDELIMLTTHGLLHLLGFDHAEPEEKREMFDLQRDLIIGFQHAERRRARS
;
A
#
# COMPACT_ATOMS: atom_id res chain seq x y z
N MET A 1 -5.36 -2.25 8.21
CA MET A 1 -4.53 -3.16 7.40
C MET A 1 -4.85 -4.64 7.59
N GLU A 2 -5.10 -5.13 8.81
CA GLU A 2 -5.43 -6.55 9.05
C GLU A 2 -6.52 -7.09 8.11
N HIS A 3 -7.53 -6.28 7.79
CA HIS A 3 -8.56 -6.65 6.83
C HIS A 3 -8.00 -6.98 5.45
N ASN A 4 -7.19 -6.09 4.86
CA ASN A 4 -6.65 -6.28 3.50
C ASN A 4 -5.72 -7.49 3.44
N LEU A 5 -4.88 -7.69 4.47
CA LEU A 5 -4.01 -8.87 4.56
C LEU A 5 -4.82 -10.16 4.63
N ALA A 6 -5.92 -10.16 5.39
CA ALA A 6 -6.82 -11.31 5.48
C ALA A 6 -7.57 -11.59 4.17
N GLU A 7 -8.06 -10.57 3.46
CA GLU A 7 -8.72 -10.71 2.16
C GLU A 7 -7.75 -11.25 1.08
N LEU A 8 -6.45 -10.96 1.21
CA LEU A 8 -5.39 -11.47 0.32
C LEU A 8 -4.78 -12.80 0.81
N HIS A 9 -5.35 -13.39 1.87
CA HIS A 9 -4.85 -14.62 2.51
C HIS A 9 -3.36 -14.58 2.86
N VAL A 10 -2.89 -13.40 3.26
CA VAL A 10 -1.53 -13.24 3.76
C VAL A 10 -1.43 -13.85 5.15
N SER A 11 -0.36 -14.60 5.42
CA SER A 11 -0.12 -15.17 6.74
C SER A 11 -0.15 -14.07 7.81
N PRO A 12 -0.78 -14.32 8.97
CA PRO A 12 -0.69 -13.41 10.11
C PRO A 12 0.73 -13.29 10.68
N ASP A 13 1.62 -14.22 10.32
CA ASP A 13 3.04 -14.21 10.68
C ASP A 13 3.91 -13.54 9.60
N ALA A 14 3.30 -12.82 8.65
CA ALA A 14 4.02 -11.98 7.71
C ALA A 14 4.14 -10.54 8.24
N ASP A 15 5.33 -9.95 8.11
CA ASP A 15 5.63 -8.61 8.61
C ASP A 15 5.71 -7.59 7.47
N VAL A 16 5.20 -6.39 7.76
CA VAL A 16 5.27 -5.21 6.89
C VAL A 16 5.57 -3.99 7.75
N ALA A 17 6.54 -3.17 7.34
CA ALA A 17 6.78 -1.89 7.99
C ALA A 17 6.14 -0.77 7.19
N ILE A 18 5.50 0.17 7.89
CA ILE A 18 5.07 1.44 7.32
C ILE A 18 5.89 2.54 7.97
N VAL A 19 6.58 3.33 7.14
CA VAL A 19 7.46 4.40 7.60
C VAL A 19 6.94 5.72 7.06
N LEU A 20 6.73 6.69 7.95
CA LEU A 20 6.38 8.05 7.56
C LEU A 20 7.64 8.91 7.56
N VAL A 21 7.92 9.58 6.46
CA VAL A 21 9.10 10.43 6.28
C VAL A 21 8.70 11.81 5.79
N ASP A 22 9.58 12.79 6.00
CA ASP A 22 9.41 14.11 5.39
C ASP A 22 9.87 14.14 3.92
N GLU A 23 9.61 15.26 3.25
CA GLU A 23 9.93 15.43 1.83
C GLU A 23 11.43 15.30 1.55
N GLY A 24 12.31 15.76 2.44
CA GLY A 24 13.75 15.69 2.24
C GLY A 24 14.27 14.25 2.31
N ALA A 25 13.79 13.47 3.28
CA ALA A 25 14.09 12.05 3.38
C ALA A 25 13.48 11.25 2.22
N MET A 26 12.25 11.59 1.81
CA MET A 26 11.60 10.95 0.66
C MET A 26 12.35 11.23 -0.65
N GLU A 27 12.76 12.48 -0.91
CA GLU A 27 13.55 12.85 -2.08
C GLU A 27 14.89 12.09 -2.11
N ALA A 28 15.57 11.98 -0.96
CA ALA A 28 16.81 11.21 -0.88
C ALA A 28 16.61 9.74 -1.26
N LEU A 29 15.51 9.12 -0.82
CA LEU A 29 15.15 7.75 -1.20
C LEU A 29 14.77 7.65 -2.68
N HIS A 30 13.99 8.60 -3.18
CA HIS A 30 13.53 8.61 -4.58
C HIS A 30 14.70 8.71 -5.55
N VAL A 31 15.65 9.59 -5.28
CA VAL A 31 16.89 9.69 -6.05
C VAL A 31 17.73 8.41 -5.91
N GLN A 32 17.88 7.88 -4.70
CA GLN A 32 18.72 6.70 -4.47
C GLN A 32 18.22 5.45 -5.20
N TRP A 33 16.91 5.23 -5.24
CA TRP A 33 16.32 3.98 -5.70
C TRP A 33 15.68 4.07 -7.08
N MET A 34 15.19 5.25 -7.49
CA MET A 34 14.52 5.46 -8.77
C MET A 34 15.31 6.37 -9.73
N ASP A 35 16.40 7.01 -9.27
CA ASP A 35 17.15 8.02 -10.03
C ASP A 35 16.27 9.20 -10.50
N GLU A 36 15.21 9.49 -9.74
CA GLU A 36 14.25 10.56 -10.02
C GLU A 36 14.35 11.70 -8.99
N PRO A 37 14.33 12.97 -9.44
CA PRO A 37 14.43 14.12 -8.54
C PRO A 37 13.11 14.43 -7.84
N GLY A 38 13.20 15.06 -6.66
CA GLY A 38 12.05 15.48 -5.86
C GLY A 38 11.37 14.33 -5.08
N PRO A 39 10.52 14.66 -4.10
CA PRO A 39 9.81 13.65 -3.31
C PRO A 39 8.64 13.05 -4.09
N THR A 40 8.31 11.80 -3.77
CA THR A 40 7.08 11.12 -4.19
C THR A 40 6.14 10.88 -3.00
N ASP A 41 4.94 10.37 -3.25
CA ASP A 41 3.93 10.08 -2.24
C ASP A 41 4.22 8.76 -1.48
N VAL A 42 4.62 7.72 -2.22
CA VAL A 42 4.91 6.38 -1.70
C VAL A 42 6.07 5.72 -2.43
N LEU A 43 6.88 4.96 -1.68
CA LEU A 43 7.84 3.98 -2.20
C LEU A 43 7.59 2.63 -1.53
N SER A 44 7.71 1.54 -2.29
CA SER A 44 7.51 0.17 -1.80
C SER A 44 8.76 -0.65 -2.04
N PHE A 45 9.26 -1.29 -0.98
CA PHE A 45 10.50 -2.09 -1.01
C PHE A 45 10.18 -3.55 -0.67
N PRO A 46 9.88 -4.39 -1.67
CA PRO A 46 9.62 -5.81 -1.44
C PRO A 46 10.86 -6.55 -0.92
N MET A 47 10.68 -7.53 -0.04
CA MET A 47 11.77 -8.34 0.54
C MET A 47 11.70 -9.81 0.13
N ASP A 48 10.87 -10.63 0.78
CA ASP A 48 10.81 -12.09 0.53
C ASP A 48 9.99 -12.46 -0.73
N GLU A 49 9.67 -11.46 -1.57
CA GLU A 49 8.89 -11.61 -2.81
C GLU A 49 7.60 -12.43 -2.63
N LEU A 50 6.95 -12.26 -1.48
CA LEU A 50 5.72 -12.96 -1.15
C LEU A 50 4.60 -12.62 -2.14
N ARG A 51 3.64 -13.54 -2.28
CA ARG A 51 2.47 -13.40 -3.16
C ARG A 51 1.19 -13.68 -2.38
N PRO A 52 0.04 -13.14 -2.80
CA PRO A 52 -1.24 -13.46 -2.18
C PRO A 52 -1.49 -14.96 -2.13
N GLY A 53 -2.11 -15.42 -1.06
CA GLY A 53 -2.46 -16.83 -0.86
C GLY A 53 -3.87 -17.16 -1.34
N THR A 54 -4.32 -18.36 -0.95
CA THR A 54 -5.72 -18.78 -1.02
C THR A 54 -6.18 -19.28 0.36
N GLU A 55 -7.49 -19.52 0.53
CA GLU A 55 -8.02 -20.11 1.77
C GLU A 55 -7.33 -21.44 2.16
N GLU A 56 -6.97 -22.26 1.16
CA GLU A 56 -6.33 -23.57 1.38
C GLU A 56 -4.81 -23.48 1.51
N SER A 57 -4.21 -22.41 1.01
CA SER A 57 -2.77 -22.20 0.98
C SER A 57 -2.45 -20.72 1.14
N PRO A 58 -2.43 -20.19 2.38
CA PRO A 58 -2.09 -18.80 2.63
C PRO A 58 -0.64 -18.50 2.21
N THR A 59 -0.32 -17.21 2.05
CA THR A 59 1.06 -16.76 1.85
C THR A 59 1.97 -17.32 2.94
N PRO A 60 3.23 -17.70 2.66
CA PRO A 60 4.18 -18.07 3.70
C PRO A 60 4.40 -16.96 4.75
N ALA A 61 4.84 -17.34 5.95
CA ALA A 61 5.40 -16.38 6.90
C ALA A 61 6.70 -15.78 6.33
N GLY A 62 6.97 -14.50 6.62
CA GLY A 62 8.14 -13.80 6.09
C GLY A 62 7.98 -12.28 6.09
N LEU A 63 8.93 -11.60 5.45
CA LEU A 63 8.95 -10.15 5.32
C LEU A 63 8.30 -9.75 3.98
N LEU A 64 7.16 -9.06 4.04
CA LEU A 64 6.58 -8.41 2.86
C LEU A 64 7.51 -7.28 2.39
N GLY A 65 8.00 -6.48 3.35
CA GLY A 65 8.90 -5.37 3.12
C GLY A 65 8.38 -4.05 3.70
N ASP A 66 8.83 -2.95 3.11
CA ASP A 66 8.61 -1.61 3.64
C ASP A 66 7.75 -0.76 2.70
N ILE A 67 6.77 -0.05 3.26
CA ILE A 67 6.01 1.02 2.60
C ILE A 67 6.44 2.33 3.22
N VAL A 68 7.11 3.18 2.44
CA VAL A 68 7.54 4.50 2.88
C VAL A 68 6.58 5.54 2.31
N LEU A 69 5.97 6.35 3.17
CA LEU A 69 4.98 7.36 2.80
C LEU A 69 5.49 8.76 3.17
N CYS A 70 5.18 9.75 2.34
CA CYS A 70 5.38 11.16 2.65
C CYS A 70 4.03 11.87 2.89
N PRO A 71 3.60 12.06 4.16
CA PRO A 71 2.32 12.68 4.46
C PRO A 71 2.12 14.08 3.87
N GLN A 72 3.19 14.87 3.72
CA GLN A 72 3.15 16.21 3.12
C GLN A 72 2.77 16.15 1.64
N VAL A 73 3.38 15.23 0.88
CA VAL A 73 3.04 15.02 -0.54
C VAL A 73 1.63 14.46 -0.67
N ALA A 74 1.27 13.49 0.16
CA ALA A 74 -0.08 12.91 0.20
C ALA A 74 -1.16 13.95 0.55
N GLU A 75 -0.87 14.90 1.45
CA GLU A 75 -1.79 16.00 1.77
C GLU A 75 -2.03 16.91 0.55
N ALA A 76 -0.97 17.28 -0.16
CA ALA A 76 -1.09 18.09 -1.37
C ALA A 76 -1.91 17.39 -2.46
N GLN A 77 -1.70 16.07 -2.64
CA GLN A 77 -2.48 15.26 -3.58
C GLN A 77 -3.95 15.13 -3.14
N ALA A 78 -4.21 14.89 -1.86
CA ALA A 78 -5.56 14.79 -1.32
C ALA A 78 -6.38 16.07 -1.56
N VAL A 79 -5.75 17.24 -1.37
CA VAL A 79 -6.37 18.55 -1.68
C VAL A 79 -6.72 18.66 -3.17
N ALA A 80 -5.80 18.27 -4.06
CA ALA A 80 -6.03 18.30 -5.50
C ALA A 80 -7.15 17.33 -5.94
N ALA A 81 -7.19 16.15 -5.32
CA ALA A 81 -8.17 15.10 -5.60
C ALA A 81 -9.49 15.24 -4.82
N LYS A 82 -9.60 16.25 -3.94
CA LYS A 82 -10.80 16.61 -3.17
C LYS A 82 -11.29 15.52 -2.22
N HIS A 83 -10.38 14.84 -1.54
CA HIS A 83 -10.69 13.95 -0.42
C HIS A 83 -9.77 14.25 0.77
N SER A 84 -9.93 13.49 1.86
CA SER A 84 -9.13 13.73 3.06
C SER A 84 -7.71 13.16 2.90
N THR A 85 -6.75 13.74 3.62
CA THR A 85 -5.38 13.20 3.72
C THR A 85 -5.39 11.76 4.23
N MET A 86 -6.31 11.41 5.12
CA MET A 86 -6.45 10.04 5.62
C MET A 86 -6.90 9.08 4.53
N ASP A 87 -7.85 9.49 3.67
CA ASP A 87 -8.27 8.68 2.52
C ASP A 87 -7.08 8.45 1.56
N GLU A 88 -6.24 9.47 1.36
CA GLU A 88 -5.04 9.32 0.52
C GLU A 88 -4.03 8.35 1.13
N LEU A 89 -3.74 8.49 2.43
CA LEU A 89 -2.83 7.57 3.11
C LEU A 89 -3.34 6.12 3.09
N ILE A 90 -4.66 5.90 3.21
CA ILE A 90 -5.26 4.56 3.06
C ILE A 90 -5.07 4.03 1.63
N MET A 91 -5.28 4.89 0.63
CA MET A 91 -5.09 4.56 -0.78
C MET A 91 -3.64 4.17 -1.07
N LEU A 92 -2.68 5.03 -0.70
CA LEU A 92 -1.24 4.81 -0.89
C LEU A 92 -0.73 3.60 -0.10
N THR A 93 -1.22 3.38 1.11
CA THR A 93 -0.85 2.18 1.89
C THR A 93 -1.37 0.91 1.22
N THR A 94 -2.60 0.92 0.72
CA THR A 94 -3.16 -0.24 -0.01
C THR A 94 -2.40 -0.46 -1.31
N HIS A 95 -2.07 0.61 -2.02
CA HIS A 95 -1.26 0.57 -3.23
C HIS A 95 0.12 -0.03 -2.99
N GLY A 96 0.84 0.45 -1.98
CA GLY A 96 2.15 -0.06 -1.62
C GLY A 96 2.11 -1.52 -1.18
N LEU A 97 1.08 -1.93 -0.43
CA LEU A 97 0.88 -3.34 -0.06
C LEU A 97 0.73 -4.25 -1.30
N LEU A 98 -0.01 -3.80 -2.32
CA LEU A 98 -0.17 -4.57 -3.56
C LEU A 98 1.18 -4.70 -4.31
N HIS A 99 2.00 -3.65 -4.34
CA HIS A 99 3.37 -3.71 -4.87
C HIS A 99 4.25 -4.70 -4.10
N LEU A 100 4.19 -4.69 -2.76
CA LEU A 100 4.93 -5.66 -1.93
C LEU A 100 4.52 -7.11 -2.23
N LEU A 101 3.26 -7.32 -2.61
CA LEU A 101 2.71 -8.62 -3.00
C LEU A 101 2.90 -8.95 -4.50
N GLY A 102 3.65 -8.13 -5.23
CA GLY A 102 4.04 -8.38 -6.61
C GLY A 102 3.00 -8.03 -7.66
N PHE A 103 1.97 -7.26 -7.32
CA PHE A 103 1.14 -6.60 -8.33
C PHE A 103 1.89 -5.39 -8.87
N ASP A 104 1.75 -5.14 -10.17
CA ASP A 104 2.29 -3.95 -10.85
C ASP A 104 1.18 -3.30 -11.69
N HIS A 105 1.45 -2.14 -12.24
CA HIS A 105 0.55 -1.39 -13.10
C HIS A 105 1.27 -0.77 -14.30
N ALA A 106 2.36 -1.40 -14.75
CA ALA A 106 3.15 -0.97 -15.91
C ALA A 106 2.36 -1.18 -17.21
N GLU A 107 1.73 -2.36 -17.38
CA GLU A 107 0.91 -2.68 -18.54
C GLU A 107 -0.59 -2.40 -18.32
N PRO A 108 -1.39 -2.16 -19.38
CA PRO A 108 -2.82 -1.84 -19.25
C PRO A 108 -3.64 -2.91 -18.50
N GLU A 109 -3.35 -4.19 -18.73
CA GLU A 109 -4.03 -5.31 -18.08
C GLU A 109 -3.70 -5.40 -16.59
N GLU A 110 -2.41 -5.31 -16.25
CA GLU A 110 -1.92 -5.32 -14.86
C GLU A 110 -2.48 -4.14 -14.08
N LYS A 111 -2.45 -2.95 -14.70
CA LYS A 111 -3.03 -1.74 -14.12
C LYS A 111 -4.51 -1.91 -13.81
N ARG A 112 -5.27 -2.53 -14.73
CA ARG A 112 -6.69 -2.77 -14.50
C ARG A 112 -6.91 -3.72 -13.33
N GLU A 113 -6.19 -4.83 -13.31
CA GLU A 113 -6.26 -5.82 -12.22
C GLU A 113 -5.95 -5.20 -10.87
N MET A 114 -4.80 -4.53 -10.76
CA MET A 114 -4.35 -3.92 -9.51
C MET A 114 -5.31 -2.83 -9.03
N PHE A 115 -5.80 -1.95 -9.91
CA PHE A 115 -6.70 -0.86 -9.53
C PHE A 115 -8.09 -1.35 -9.15
N ASP A 116 -8.60 -2.38 -9.84
CA ASP A 116 -9.88 -3.00 -9.48
C ASP A 116 -9.78 -3.64 -8.08
N LEU A 117 -8.72 -4.39 -7.82
CA LEU A 117 -8.45 -5.00 -6.51
C LEU A 117 -8.23 -3.95 -5.40
N GLN A 118 -7.44 -2.91 -5.67
CA GLN A 118 -7.20 -1.82 -4.73
C GLN A 118 -8.51 -1.17 -4.28
N ARG A 119 -9.42 -0.89 -5.22
CA ARG A 119 -10.72 -0.32 -4.92
C ARG A 119 -11.55 -1.24 -4.03
N ASP A 120 -11.59 -2.53 -4.35
CA ASP A 120 -12.38 -3.51 -3.60
C ASP A 120 -11.88 -3.66 -2.16
N LEU A 121 -10.55 -3.69 -1.96
CA LEU A 121 -9.92 -3.72 -0.64
C LEU A 121 -10.22 -2.46 0.18
N ILE A 122 -10.15 -1.27 -0.42
CA ILE A 122 -10.45 0.00 0.27
C ILE A 122 -11.92 0.03 0.71
N ILE A 123 -12.85 -0.38 -0.16
CA ILE A 123 -14.27 -0.45 0.15
C ILE A 123 -14.51 -1.43 1.32
N GLY A 124 -13.94 -2.64 1.24
CA GLY A 124 -14.01 -3.64 2.29
C GLY A 124 -13.51 -3.10 3.64
N PHE A 125 -12.33 -2.47 3.63
CA PHE A 125 -11.72 -1.86 4.82
C PHE A 125 -12.63 -0.80 5.45
N GLN A 126 -13.15 0.14 4.66
CA GLN A 126 -14.07 1.16 5.16
C GLN A 126 -15.35 0.57 5.76
N HIS A 127 -15.87 -0.52 5.20
CA HIS A 127 -17.00 -1.24 5.78
C HIS A 127 -16.63 -1.92 7.11
N ALA A 128 -15.46 -2.54 7.20
CA ALA A 128 -14.96 -3.15 8.43
C ALA A 128 -14.78 -2.11 9.54
N GLU A 129 -14.15 -0.97 9.25
CA GLU A 129 -13.91 0.10 10.23
C GLU A 129 -15.21 0.73 10.72
N ARG A 130 -16.18 0.96 9.81
CA ARG A 130 -17.52 1.44 10.20
C ARG A 130 -18.26 0.48 11.13
N ARG A 131 -18.02 -0.84 11.02
CA ARG A 131 -18.59 -1.84 11.95
C ARG A 131 -17.88 -1.79 13.31
N ARG A 132 -16.54 -1.74 13.32
CA ARG A 132 -15.73 -1.62 14.55
C ARG A 132 -16.07 -0.35 15.34
N ALA A 133 -16.28 0.78 14.67
CA ALA A 133 -16.65 2.03 15.33
C ALA A 133 -18.08 2.05 15.94
N ARG A 134 -18.91 1.05 15.63
CA ARG A 134 -20.30 0.93 16.11
C ARG A 134 -20.48 -0.12 17.20
N SER A 135 -19.45 -0.93 17.48
CA SER A 135 -19.42 -1.93 18.56
C SER A 135 -18.78 -1.36 19.81
#